data_AF-A0A963E010-F1
#
_entry.id   AF-A0A963E010-F1
#
_cell.length_a   1.000
_cell.length_b   1.000
_cell.length_c   1.000
_cell.angle_alpha   90.00
_cell.angle_beta   90.00
_cell.angle_gamma   90.00
#
_symmetry.space_group_name_H-M   'P 1'
#
loop_
_entity.id
_entity.type
_entity.pdbx_description
1 polymer ?
#
loop_
_entity_poly.entity_id
_entity_poly.type
_entity_poly.pdbx_seq_one_letter_code
_entity_poly.pdbx_strand_id
1 'polypeptide(L)'
;AELVLGGGADRIRVLLRANEGTRLPDVLALRITHPTRPGFDQRVALRAEGGGIYGGTLAPLHGRWRIALEDEQREWLLAGDWQTEKQPVLRLAASARRPSGDDGNAASNRR
;
A
#
# COMPACT_ATOMS: atom_id res chain seq x y z
N ALA A 1 -6.09 0.25 -2.42
CA ALA A 1 -5.09 0.99 -3.20
C ALA A 1 -4.94 0.34 -4.56
N GLU A 2 -4.84 1.11 -5.62
CA GLU A 2 -4.62 0.62 -6.99
C GLU A 2 -3.26 1.12 -7.47
N LEU A 3 -2.41 0.22 -7.95
CA LEU A 3 -1.07 0.52 -8.41
C LEU A 3 -1.01 0.25 -9.90
N VAL A 4 -0.45 1.18 -10.65
CA VAL A 4 -0.37 1.15 -12.10
C VAL A 4 1.06 1.43 -12.51
N LEU A 5 1.62 0.60 -13.40
CA LEU A 5 2.93 0.87 -14.01
C LEU A 5 2.78 1.82 -15.19
N GLY A 6 3.71 2.75 -15.31
CA GLY A 6 3.91 3.52 -16.53
C GLY A 6 4.47 2.63 -17.65
N GLY A 7 4.37 3.10 -18.90
CA GLY A 7 4.68 2.31 -20.09
C GLY A 7 6.09 1.68 -20.15
N GLY A 8 7.07 2.20 -19.41
CA GLY A 8 8.41 1.61 -19.31
C GLY A 8 8.66 0.71 -18.09
N ALA A 9 7.65 0.47 -17.25
CA ALA A 9 7.77 -0.19 -15.93
C ALA A 9 8.77 0.48 -14.95
N ASP A 10 9.33 1.64 -15.30
CA ASP A 10 10.24 2.48 -14.51
C ASP A 10 9.50 3.49 -13.62
N ARG A 11 8.20 3.67 -13.86
CA ARG A 11 7.34 4.61 -13.13
C ARG A 11 6.15 3.87 -12.56
N ILE A 12 5.75 4.24 -11.35
CA ILE A 12 4.56 3.72 -10.69
C ILE A 12 3.67 4.86 -10.24
N ARG A 13 2.37 4.68 -10.43
CA ARG A 13 1.33 5.52 -9.85
C ARG A 13 0.49 4.68 -8.92
N VAL A 14 0.24 5.19 -7.73
CA VAL A 14 -0.58 4.53 -6.72
C VAL A 14 -1.74 5.44 -6.37
N LEU A 15 -2.95 4.94 -6.54
CA LEU A 15 -4.18 5.56 -6.09
C LEU A 15 -4.58 4.93 -4.75
N LEU A 16 -4.37 5.66 -3.68
CA LEU A 16 -4.80 5.28 -2.35
C LEU A 16 -6.18 5.88 -2.08
N ARG A 17 -7.15 5.00 -1.83
CA ARG A 17 -8.49 5.37 -1.38
C ARG A 17 -8.53 5.18 0.13
N ALA A 18 -8.68 6.27 0.86
CA ALA A 18 -8.88 6.27 2.30
C ALA A 18 -10.36 6.53 2.59
N ASN A 19 -10.84 6.08 3.76
CA ASN A 19 -12.17 6.46 4.23
C ASN A 19 -12.19 7.95 4.60
N GLU A 20 -13.37 8.58 4.49
CA GLU A 20 -13.57 9.96 4.92
C GLU A 20 -13.08 10.14 6.38
N GLY A 21 -12.20 11.12 6.59
CA GLY A 21 -11.53 11.38 7.88
C GLY A 21 -10.16 10.73 8.07
N THR A 22 -9.73 9.82 7.18
CA THR A 22 -8.35 9.27 7.23
C THR A 22 -7.38 10.27 6.60
N ARG A 23 -6.49 10.85 7.41
CA ARG A 23 -5.40 11.69 6.88
C ARG A 23 -4.42 10.78 6.15
N LEU A 24 -4.30 11.02 4.86
CA LEU A 24 -3.34 10.36 3.99
C LEU A 24 -1.95 10.98 4.20
N PRO A 25 -0.88 10.17 4.32
CA PRO A 25 0.48 10.68 4.49
C PRO A 25 0.97 11.35 3.21
N ASP A 26 1.94 12.25 3.34
CA ASP A 26 2.55 12.88 2.16
C ASP A 26 3.56 11.95 1.47
N VAL A 27 4.13 11.01 2.21
CA VAL A 27 5.10 10.04 1.69
C VAL A 27 4.71 8.62 2.08
N LEU A 28 4.71 7.72 1.12
CA LEU A 28 4.51 6.30 1.33
C LEU A 28 5.78 5.50 1.04
N ALA A 29 6.04 4.49 1.84
CA ALA A 29 7.14 3.56 1.61
C ALA A 29 6.64 2.36 0.81
N LEU A 30 7.11 2.24 -0.42
CA LEU A 30 6.86 1.08 -1.28
C LEU A 30 8.06 0.15 -1.22
N ARG A 31 7.87 -1.03 -0.64
CA ARG A 31 8.79 -2.16 -0.70
C ARG A 31 8.39 -3.10 -1.83
N ILE A 32 9.34 -3.43 -2.68
CA ILE A 32 9.20 -4.47 -3.70
C ILE A 32 10.23 -5.55 -3.37
N THR A 33 9.77 -6.79 -3.23
CA THR A 33 10.61 -7.93 -2.84
C THR A 33 10.41 -9.06 -3.84
N HIS A 34 11.49 -9.63 -4.33
CA HIS A 34 11.42 -10.74 -5.27
C HIS A 34 11.23 -12.07 -4.52
N PRO A 35 10.17 -12.86 -4.79
CA PRO A 35 9.87 -14.07 -4.03
C PRO A 35 10.89 -15.20 -4.25
N THR A 36 11.58 -15.24 -5.39
CA THR A 36 12.50 -16.33 -5.77
C THR A 36 13.98 -15.94 -5.81
N ARG A 37 14.32 -14.67 -5.54
CA ARG A 37 15.71 -14.16 -5.55
C ARG A 37 15.89 -13.11 -4.46
N PRO A 38 16.39 -13.49 -3.27
CA PRO A 38 16.78 -12.48 -2.28
C PRO A 38 17.92 -11.61 -2.85
N GLY A 39 17.83 -10.29 -2.68
CA GLY A 39 18.85 -9.32 -3.13
C GLY A 39 18.44 -8.38 -4.27
N PHE A 40 17.25 -8.58 -4.87
CA PHE A 40 16.63 -7.60 -5.79
C PHE A 40 15.51 -6.80 -5.12
N ASP A 41 15.47 -6.80 -3.78
CA ASP A 41 14.53 -5.95 -3.08
C ASP A 41 14.86 -4.49 -3.33
N GLN A 42 13.81 -3.72 -3.59
CA GLN A 42 13.92 -2.31 -3.87
C GLN A 42 12.90 -1.56 -3.02
N ARG A 43 13.34 -0.41 -2.49
CA ARG A 43 12.50 0.49 -1.69
C ARG A 43 12.39 1.81 -2.42
N VAL A 44 11.15 2.23 -2.61
CA VAL A 44 10.81 3.44 -3.34
C VAL A 44 9.94 4.29 -2.42
N ALA A 45 10.36 5.53 -2.19
CA ALA A 45 9.52 6.50 -1.52
C ALA A 45 8.57 7.12 -2.55
N LEU A 46 7.28 6.92 -2.38
CA LEU A 46 6.24 7.54 -3.20
C LEU A 46 5.82 8.84 -2.54
N ARG A 47 5.76 9.92 -3.32
CA ARG A 47 5.25 11.22 -2.83
C ARG A 47 3.80 11.42 -3.25
N ALA A 48 3.01 11.96 -2.35
CA ALA A 48 1.64 12.37 -2.61
C ALA A 48 1.67 13.56 -3.58
N GLU A 49 0.93 13.44 -4.69
CA GLU A 49 0.69 14.55 -5.60
C GLU A 49 -0.63 15.27 -5.27
N GLY A 50 -1.48 14.64 -4.43
CA GLY A 50 -2.78 15.17 -4.00
C GLY A 50 -3.94 14.26 -4.38
N GLY A 51 -5.07 14.39 -3.66
CA GLY A 51 -6.29 13.60 -3.94
C GLY A 51 -6.14 12.09 -3.77
N GLY A 52 -5.17 11.65 -2.96
CA GLY A 52 -4.84 10.23 -2.76
C GLY A 52 -4.03 9.61 -3.90
N ILE A 53 -3.45 10.42 -4.78
CA ILE A 53 -2.53 9.96 -5.83
C ILE A 53 -1.10 10.09 -5.32
N TYR A 54 -0.33 9.03 -5.52
CA TYR A 54 1.08 8.94 -5.19
C TYR A 54 1.90 8.55 -6.41
N GLY A 55 3.01 9.24 -6.63
CA GLY A 55 3.90 9.00 -7.76
C GLY A 55 5.30 8.61 -7.28
N GLY A 56 5.92 7.68 -8.00
CA GLY A 56 7.30 7.31 -7.77
C GLY A 56 7.98 6.79 -9.02
N THR A 57 9.31 6.87 -9.01
CA THR A 57 10.17 6.29 -10.04
C THR A 57 10.91 5.12 -9.40
N LEU A 58 10.99 4.01 -10.10
CA LEU A 58 11.57 2.77 -9.62
C LEU A 58 12.41 2.12 -10.71
N ALA A 59 13.17 1.08 -10.33
CA ALA A 59 13.84 0.27 -11.33
C ALA A 59 12.79 -0.55 -12.10
N PRO A 60 12.99 -0.76 -13.41
CA PRO A 60 12.02 -1.48 -14.23
C PRO A 60 11.74 -2.89 -13.68
N LEU A 61 10.47 -3.16 -13.41
CA LEU A 61 10.00 -4.43 -12.82
C LEU A 61 9.49 -5.39 -13.89
N HIS A 62 10.08 -6.58 -13.95
CA HIS A 62 9.68 -7.64 -14.87
C HIS A 62 9.40 -8.93 -14.11
N GLY A 63 8.24 -9.54 -14.34
CA GLY A 63 7.88 -10.82 -13.74
C GLY A 63 7.06 -10.72 -12.46
N ARG A 64 7.31 -11.64 -11.52
CA ARG A 64 6.57 -11.76 -10.26
C ARG A 64 7.30 -11.09 -9.10
N TRP A 65 6.63 -10.16 -8.46
CA TRP A 65 7.14 -9.35 -7.36
C TRP A 65 6.16 -9.36 -6.20
N ARG A 66 6.65 -9.17 -4.98
CA ARG A 66 5.82 -8.92 -3.82
C ARG A 66 5.90 -7.45 -3.48
N ILE A 67 4.77 -6.77 -3.52
CA ILE A 67 4.66 -5.36 -3.22
C ILE A 67 4.12 -5.20 -1.82
N ALA A 68 4.76 -4.37 -1.03
CA ALA A 68 4.33 -3.98 0.30
C ALA A 68 4.33 -2.45 0.36
N LEU A 69 3.18 -1.84 0.58
CA LEU A 69 3.02 -0.41 0.77
C LEU A 69 2.76 -0.16 2.25
N GLU A 70 3.57 0.72 2.83
CA GLU A 70 3.53 1.09 4.23
C GLU A 70 3.36 2.59 4.38
N ASP A 71 2.54 2.94 5.36
CA ASP A 71 2.41 4.31 5.85
C ASP A 71 3.64 4.73 6.68
N GLU A 72 3.93 6.03 6.71
CA GLU A 72 4.96 6.60 7.59
C GLU A 72 4.70 6.30 9.07
N GLN A 73 3.43 6.28 9.48
CA GLN A 73 3.00 5.94 10.84
C GLN A 73 2.94 4.43 11.07
N ARG A 74 3.12 3.62 10.01
CA ARG A 74 3.05 2.14 10.04
C ARG A 74 1.76 1.60 10.66
N GLU A 75 0.68 2.39 10.65
CA GLU A 75 -0.63 2.00 11.18
C GLU A 75 -1.29 0.92 10.32
N TRP A 76 -1.00 0.95 9.03
CA TRP A 76 -1.48 -0.04 8.06
C TRP A 76 -0.34 -0.48 7.14
N LEU A 77 -0.42 -1.75 6.74
CA LEU A 77 0.43 -2.38 5.74
C LEU A 77 -0.48 -2.97 4.66
N LEU A 78 -0.20 -2.63 3.42
CA LEU A 78 -0.84 -3.19 2.24
C LEU A 78 0.17 -4.12 1.58
N ALA A 79 -0.08 -5.42 1.48
CA ALA A 79 0.84 -6.33 0.80
C ALA A 79 0.10 -7.20 -0.21
N GLY A 80 0.73 -7.47 -1.34
CA GLY A 80 0.17 -8.32 -2.39
C GLY A 80 1.24 -8.75 -3.39
N ASP A 81 0.95 -9.80 -4.16
CA ASP A 81 1.82 -10.22 -5.24
C ASP A 81 1.41 -9.57 -6.56
N TRP A 82 2.39 -9.00 -7.25
CA TRP A 82 2.23 -8.39 -8.55
C TRP A 82 2.92 -9.21 -9.62
N GLN A 83 2.19 -9.58 -10.66
CA GLN A 83 2.75 -10.17 -11.87
C GLN A 83 2.65 -9.13 -12.98
N THR A 84 3.70 -8.34 -13.19
CA THR A 84 3.67 -7.19 -14.11
C THR A 84 3.41 -7.59 -15.56
N GLU A 85 3.79 -8.82 -15.91
CA GLU A 85 3.54 -9.48 -17.19
C GLU A 85 2.06 -9.85 -17.44
N LYS A 86 1.28 -10.12 -16.38
CA LYS A 86 -0.13 -10.52 -16.50
C LYS A 86 -1.10 -9.42 -16.08
N GLN A 87 -0.65 -8.53 -15.20
CA GLN A 87 -1.49 -7.56 -14.51
C GLN A 87 -0.86 -6.17 -14.64
N PRO A 88 -1.37 -5.32 -15.54
CA PRO A 88 -0.91 -3.94 -15.65
C PRO A 88 -1.30 -3.09 -14.43
N VAL A 89 -2.32 -3.54 -13.69
CA VAL A 89 -2.83 -2.90 -12.47
C VAL A 89 -2.85 -3.90 -11.32
N LEU A 90 -2.28 -3.53 -10.18
CA LEU A 90 -2.36 -4.29 -8.93
C LEU A 90 -3.33 -3.61 -7.97
N ARG A 91 -4.27 -4.37 -7.41
CA ARG A 91 -5.14 -3.89 -6.34
C ARG A 91 -4.67 -4.44 -5.00
N LEU A 92 -4.30 -3.55 -4.09
CA LEU A 92 -3.99 -3.90 -2.70
C LEU A 92 -5.17 -3.52 -1.79
N ALA A 93 -5.58 -4.45 -0.95
CA ALA A 93 -6.58 -4.21 0.08
C ALA A 93 -5.89 -3.96 1.42
N ALA A 94 -6.29 -2.91 2.13
CA ALA A 94 -5.70 -2.60 3.43
C ALA A 94 -6.12 -3.71 4.39
N SER A 95 -5.13 -4.42 4.93
CA SER A 95 -5.35 -5.19 6.15
C SER A 95 -5.41 -4.18 7.28
N ALA A 96 -6.58 -3.58 7.49
CA ALA A 96 -6.85 -2.87 8.72
C ALA A 96 -6.66 -3.88 9.86
N ARG A 97 -5.70 -3.64 10.74
CA ARG A 97 -5.81 -4.14 12.11
C ARG A 97 -7.13 -3.55 12.60
N ARG A 98 -8.19 -4.35 12.72
CA ARG A 98 -9.43 -3.87 13.35
C ARG A 98 -9.02 -3.22 14.67
N PRO A 99 -9.35 -1.96 14.95
CA PRO A 99 -9.30 -1.49 16.32
C PRO A 99 -10.25 -2.40 17.09
N SER A 100 -9.70 -3.21 17.99
CA SER A 100 -10.49 -3.89 19.00
C SER A 100 -11.16 -2.78 19.83
N GLY A 101 -12.39 -2.46 19.49
CA GLY A 101 -13.19 -1.40 20.08
C GLY A 101 -14.66 -1.81 20.06
N ASP A 102 -14.94 -2.98 20.64
CA ASP A 102 -16.25 -3.54 20.94
C ASP A 102 -15.95 -4.63 22.00
N ASP A 103 -16.15 -4.42 23.30
CA ASP A 103 -17.39 -4.09 23.97
C ASP A 103 -17.08 -3.23 25.22
N GLY A 104 -17.75 -2.09 25.35
CA GLY A 104 -17.54 -1.18 26.45
C GLY A 104 -18.64 -0.16 26.55
N ASN A 105 -19.91 -0.59 26.65
CA ASN A 105 -20.97 0.16 27.31
C ASN A 105 -22.30 -0.62 27.41
N ALA A 106 -22.64 -1.10 28.61
CA ALA A 106 -23.98 -0.86 29.16
C ALA A 106 -23.91 -0.94 30.69
N ALA A 107 -23.90 0.24 31.29
CA ALA A 107 -24.08 0.46 32.71
C ALA A 107 -25.43 -0.07 33.24
N SER A 108 -25.46 -0.25 34.57
CA SER A 108 -26.63 -0.13 35.45
C SER A 108 -27.61 -1.31 35.50
N ASN A 109 -27.51 -2.11 36.57
CA ASN A 109 -28.50 -1.96 37.63
C ASN A 109 -27.93 -2.33 39.01
N ARG A 110 -27.94 -1.35 39.91
CA ARG A 110 -27.86 -1.57 41.36
C ARG A 110 -29.23 -2.01 41.84
N ARG A 111 -29.30 -3.13 42.56
CA ARG A 111 -30.07 -3.41 43.80
C ARG A 111 -30.46 -4.88 43.88
#